data_AF-A0A5E4LNL0-F1
#
_entry.id   AF-A0A5E4LNL0-F1
#
_cell.length_a   1.000
_cell.length_b   1.000
_cell.length_c   1.000
_cell.angle_alpha   90.00
_cell.angle_beta   90.00
_cell.angle_gamma   90.00
#
_symmetry.space_group_name_H-M   'P 1'
#
loop_
_entity.id
_entity.type
_entity.pdbx_description
1 polymer ?
#
loop_
_entity_poly.entity_id
_entity_poly.type
_entity_poly.pdbx_seq_one_letter_code
_entity_poly.pdbx_strand_id
1 'polypeptide(L)'
;MAKTLFFSKEDMSRKLRMFGMDELRITEVCTAFDKNNRHIDVVSFVIMLERYGIQRTDISSLLHDLGIDESTLINVFSKADFTRLGMGSRDVTQVVLA
;
A
#
# COMPACT_ATOMS: atom_id res chain seq x y z
N MET A 1 -16.78 -3.58 6.20
CA MET A 1 -17.10 -2.22 5.71
C MET A 1 -15.92 -1.73 4.90
N ALA A 2 -16.13 -1.29 3.65
CA ALA A 2 -15.05 -0.71 2.85
C ALA A 2 -14.77 0.70 3.40
N LYS A 3 -13.58 0.90 3.98
CA LYS A 3 -13.14 2.20 4.48
C LYS A 3 -12.48 2.94 3.31
N THR A 4 -13.21 3.88 2.72
CA THR A 4 -12.64 4.78 1.71
C THR A 4 -11.89 5.89 2.41
N LEU A 5 -10.59 5.98 2.17
CA LEU A 5 -9.75 7.04 2.70
C LEU A 5 -9.63 8.12 1.64
N PHE A 6 -9.98 9.35 2.03
CA PHE A 6 -9.84 10.50 1.16
C PHE A 6 -8.48 11.13 1.41
N PHE A 7 -7.72 11.32 0.35
CA PHE A 7 -6.40 11.90 0.45
C PHE A 7 -6.13 12.89 -0.68
N SER A 8 -5.62 14.05 -0.32
CA SER A 8 -5.25 15.08 -1.29
C SER A 8 -3.94 14.71 -1.96
N LYS A 9 -3.86 14.94 -3.28
CA LYS A 9 -2.63 14.75 -4.08
C LYS A 9 -1.41 15.45 -3.46
N GLU A 10 -1.62 16.64 -2.91
CA GLU A 10 -0.58 17.43 -2.24
C GLU A 10 -0.05 16.76 -0.97
N ASP A 11 -0.94 16.21 -0.15
CA ASP A 11 -0.57 15.54 1.09
C ASP A 11 0.19 14.24 0.80
N MET A 12 -0.23 13.55 -0.25
CA MET A 12 0.47 12.38 -0.79
C MET A 12 1.86 12.69 -1.29
N SER A 13 1.97 13.73 -2.12
CA SER A 13 3.26 14.15 -2.66
C SER A 13 4.20 14.56 -1.52
N ARG A 14 3.69 15.26 -0.51
CA ARG A 14 4.45 15.68 0.66
C ARG A 14 4.96 14.47 1.46
N LYS A 15 4.10 13.51 1.80
CA LYS A 15 4.52 12.32 2.56
C LYS A 15 5.51 11.46 1.76
N LEU A 16 5.24 11.21 0.49
CA LEU A 16 6.16 10.44 -0.36
C LEU A 16 7.54 11.11 -0.45
N ARG A 17 7.57 12.44 -0.53
CA ARG A 17 8.83 13.21 -0.47
C ARG A 17 9.54 13.06 0.87
N MET A 18 8.79 13.04 1.99
CA MET A 18 9.36 12.82 3.33
C MET A 18 10.01 11.43 3.47
N PHE A 19 9.49 10.42 2.78
CA PHE A 19 10.07 9.07 2.75
C PHE A 19 11.27 8.94 1.79
N GLY A 20 11.74 10.05 1.22
CA GLY A 20 12.91 10.05 0.32
C GLY A 20 12.60 9.60 -1.11
N MET A 21 11.33 9.61 -1.51
CA MET A 21 10.95 9.34 -2.89
C MET A 21 11.27 10.54 -3.79
N ASP A 22 11.82 10.26 -4.98
CA ASP A 22 12.16 11.28 -5.96
C ASP A 22 10.91 11.92 -6.60
N GLU A 23 10.95 13.21 -6.96
CA GLU A 23 9.83 13.95 -7.55
C GLU A 23 9.30 13.30 -8.85
N LEU A 24 10.17 12.65 -9.64
CA LEU A 24 9.74 11.87 -10.82
C LEU A 24 8.84 10.70 -10.43
N ARG A 25 9.21 9.96 -9.38
CA ARG A 25 8.45 8.80 -8.89
C ARG A 25 7.14 9.21 -8.24
N ILE A 26 7.15 10.32 -7.50
CA ILE A 26 5.95 10.91 -6.89
C ILE A 26 4.94 11.31 -7.98
N THR A 27 5.43 11.92 -9.06
CA THR A 27 4.60 12.33 -10.20
C THR A 27 3.99 11.12 -10.91
N GLU A 28 4.78 10.05 -11.12
CA GLU A 28 4.29 8.79 -11.69
C GLU A 28 3.20 8.15 -10.82
N VAL A 29 3.41 8.08 -9.51
CA VAL A 29 2.43 7.56 -8.54
C VAL A 29 1.14 8.39 -8.59
N CYS A 30 1.25 9.72 -8.55
CA CYS A 30 0.08 10.59 -8.65
C CYS A 30 -0.67 10.43 -9.98
N THR A 31 0.06 10.25 -11.08
CA THR A 31 -0.54 10.06 -12.41
C THR A 31 -1.23 8.70 -12.51
N ALA A 32 -0.67 7.65 -11.89
CA ALA A 32 -1.27 6.33 -11.80
C ALA A 32 -2.58 6.35 -10.97
N PHE A 33 -2.65 7.17 -9.93
CA PHE A 33 -3.87 7.41 -9.16
C PHE A 33 -4.94 8.15 -9.97
N ASP A 34 -4.55 9.20 -10.69
CA ASP A 34 -5.48 9.99 -11.50
C ASP A 34 -6.09 9.15 -12.62
N LYS A 35 -5.27 8.29 -13.27
CA LYS A 35 -5.73 7.32 -14.29
C LYS A 35 -6.66 6.24 -13.75
N ASN A 36 -6.58 5.88 -12.48
CA ASN A 36 -7.45 4.88 -11.84
C ASN A 36 -8.67 5.51 -11.15
N ASN A 37 -9.25 6.58 -11.72
CA ASN A 37 -10.46 7.21 -11.19
C ASN A 37 -10.29 7.76 -9.75
N ARG A 38 -9.06 8.13 -9.36
CA ARG A 38 -8.68 8.54 -7.99
C ARG A 38 -8.95 7.48 -6.92
N HIS A 39 -9.14 6.23 -7.32
CA HIS A 39 -9.31 5.10 -6.44
C HIS A 39 -8.18 4.11 -6.70
N ILE A 40 -7.38 3.85 -5.68
CA ILE A 40 -6.44 2.72 -5.71
C ILE A 40 -6.75 1.82 -4.53
N ASP A 41 -6.60 0.51 -4.75
CA ASP A 41 -6.50 -0.42 -3.65
C ASP A 41 -5.27 -0.13 -2.82
N VAL A 42 -5.46 -0.03 -1.51
CA VAL A 42 -4.37 0.17 -0.54
C VAL A 42 -3.29 -0.91 -0.69
N VAL A 43 -3.67 -2.14 -1.04
CA VAL A 43 -2.75 -3.24 -1.31
C VAL A 43 -1.86 -2.93 -2.53
N SER A 44 -2.47 -2.54 -3.65
CA SER A 44 -1.74 -2.14 -4.86
C SER A 44 -0.84 -0.94 -4.61
N PHE A 45 -1.28 0.00 -3.78
CA PHE A 45 -0.50 1.14 -3.37
C PHE A 45 0.75 0.74 -2.57
N VAL A 46 0.60 -0.10 -1.55
CA VAL A 46 1.73 -0.61 -0.75
C VAL A 46 2.74 -1.34 -1.63
N ILE A 47 2.28 -2.23 -2.52
CA ILE A 47 3.16 -2.96 -3.44
C ILE A 47 3.95 -1.99 -4.33
N MET A 48 3.28 -0.94 -4.81
CA MET A 48 3.91 0.09 -5.64
C MET A 48 4.98 0.85 -4.86
N LEU A 49 4.69 1.29 -3.63
CA LEU A 49 5.67 1.97 -2.77
C LEU A 49 6.87 1.07 -2.42
N GLU A 50 6.64 -0.19 -2.09
CA GLU A 50 7.72 -1.17 -1.84
C GLU A 50 8.59 -1.37 -3.10
N ARG A 51 7.99 -1.43 -4.30
CA ARG A 51 8.74 -1.53 -5.57
C ARG A 51 9.61 -0.30 -5.83
N TYR A 52 9.20 0.87 -5.36
CA TYR A 52 10.00 2.09 -5.43
C TYR A 52 11.07 2.18 -4.34
N GLY A 53 11.15 1.19 -3.44
CA GLY A 53 12.17 1.10 -2.40
C GLY A 53 11.80 1.79 -1.09
N ILE A 54 10.52 2.14 -0.87
CA ILE A 54 10.08 2.63 0.44
C ILE A 54 10.03 1.46 1.42
N GLN A 55 10.53 1.68 2.64
CA GLN A 55 10.52 0.66 3.69
C GLN A 55 9.09 0.40 4.19
N ARG A 56 8.81 -0.84 4.60
CA ARG A 56 7.51 -1.19 5.19
C ARG A 56 7.15 -0.34 6.40
N THR A 57 8.14 0.07 7.20
CA THR A 57 7.94 0.90 8.39
C THR A 57 7.37 2.28 8.02
N ASP A 58 7.92 2.91 6.99
CA ASP A 58 7.47 4.19 6.46
C ASP A 58 6.05 4.10 5.87
N ILE A 59 5.80 3.05 5.09
CA ILE A 59 4.47 2.76 4.53
C ILE A 59 3.47 2.52 5.66
N SER A 60 3.86 1.78 6.70
CA SER A 60 3.02 1.50 7.86
C SER A 60 2.66 2.79 8.58
N SER A 61 3.64 3.66 8.81
CA SER A 61 3.41 4.96 9.43
C SER A 61 2.49 5.85 8.59
N LEU A 62 2.62 5.82 7.25
CA LEU A 62 1.73 6.54 6.35
C LEU A 62 0.29 6.03 6.45
N LEU A 63 0.09 4.71 6.43
CA LEU A 63 -1.22 4.08 6.52
C LEU A 63 -1.86 4.36 7.88
N HIS A 64 -1.08 4.29 8.95
CA HIS A 64 -1.53 4.59 10.30
C HIS A 64 -1.98 6.05 10.44
N ASP A 65 -1.20 6.99 9.89
CA ASP A 65 -1.55 8.42 9.88
C ASP A 65 -2.79 8.72 9.02
N LEU A 66 -3.08 7.89 8.02
CA LEU A 66 -4.34 7.92 7.27
C LEU A 66 -5.53 7.34 8.06
N GLY A 67 -5.32 6.91 9.30
CA GLY A 67 -6.35 6.31 10.15
C GLY A 67 -6.63 4.85 9.81
N ILE A 68 -5.67 4.13 9.20
CA ILE A 68 -5.72 2.68 9.10
C ILE A 68 -5.23 2.08 10.41
N ASP A 69 -6.08 1.24 10.98
CA ASP A 69 -5.80 0.52 12.20
C ASP A 69 -4.74 -0.56 11.99
N GLU A 70 -3.97 -0.89 13.03
CA GLU A 70 -2.86 -1.86 12.94
C GLU A 70 -3.34 -3.23 12.44
N SER A 71 -4.52 -3.66 12.86
CA SER A 71 -5.19 -4.88 12.40
C SER A 71 -5.46 -4.89 10.88
N THR A 72 -5.81 -3.73 10.32
CA THR A 72 -6.05 -3.58 8.87
C THR A 72 -4.72 -3.52 8.13
N LEU A 73 -3.72 -2.86 8.70
CA LEU A 73 -2.38 -2.74 8.16
C LEU A 73 -1.72 -4.12 7.99
N ILE A 74 -1.81 -5.00 9.00
CA ILE A 74 -1.35 -6.40 8.92
C ILE A 74 -2.04 -7.14 7.76
N ASN A 75 -3.35 -6.96 7.61
CA ASN A 75 -4.12 -7.56 6.51
C ASN A 75 -3.69 -7.02 5.14
N VAL A 76 -3.41 -5.72 5.04
CA VAL A 76 -2.93 -5.09 3.80
C VAL A 76 -1.56 -5.61 3.43
N PHE A 77 -0.61 -5.65 4.37
CA PHE A 77 0.73 -6.20 4.11
C PHE A 77 0.69 -7.69 3.79
N SER A 78 -0.14 -8.47 4.48
CA SER A 78 -0.36 -9.87 4.14
C SER A 78 -0.85 -10.01 2.70
N LYS A 79 -1.92 -9.28 2.32
CA LYS A 79 -2.45 -9.30 0.94
C LYS A 79 -1.44 -8.80 -0.09
N ALA A 80 -0.63 -7.81 0.26
CA ALA A 80 0.42 -7.27 -0.59
C ALA A 80 1.51 -8.33 -0.86
N ASP A 81 1.91 -9.05 0.18
CA ASP A 81 2.87 -10.14 0.12
C ASP A 81 2.31 -11.30 -0.73
N PHE A 82 1.06 -11.72 -0.49
CA PHE A 82 0.35 -12.73 -1.30
C PHE A 82 0.28 -12.36 -2.78
N THR A 83 -0.08 -11.11 -3.09
CA THR A 83 -0.18 -10.60 -4.47
C THR A 83 1.20 -10.55 -5.13
N ARG A 84 2.23 -10.14 -4.38
CA ARG A 84 3.61 -10.07 -4.84
C ARG A 84 4.21 -11.45 -5.11
N LEU A 85 3.89 -12.45 -4.30
CA LEU A 85 4.33 -13.83 -4.47
C LEU A 85 3.68 -14.53 -5.67
N GLY A 86 2.77 -13.86 -6.39
CA GLY A 86 2.08 -14.44 -7.54
C GLY A 86 1.14 -15.59 -7.15
N MET A 87 0.78 -15.69 -5.87
CA MET A 87 -0.19 -16.65 -5.35
C MET A 87 -1.61 -16.18 -5.68
N GLY A 88 -1.94 -16.14 -6.98
CA GLY A 88 -3.29 -16.42 -7.41
C GLY A 88 -3.54 -17.91 -7.19
N SER A 89 -4.27 -18.27 -6.14
CA SER A 89 -4.62 -19.64 -5.76
C SER A 89 -3.44 -20.61 -5.59
N ARG A 90 -2.92 -20.73 -4.36
CA ARG A 90 -2.43 -22.04 -3.87
C ARG A 90 -2.30 -22.01 -2.35
N ASP A 91 -3.22 -22.76 -1.74
CA ASP A 91 -3.07 -23.51 -0.51
C ASP A 91 -2.26 -22.84 0.61
N VAL A 92 -2.97 -22.06 1.43
CA VAL A 92 -2.48 -21.70 2.77
C VAL A 92 -2.27 -23.02 3.53
N THR A 93 -1.02 -23.33 3.85
CA THR A 93 -0.64 -24.57 4.54
C THR A 93 -1.41 -24.68 5.86
N GLN A 94 -2.25 -25.72 5.98
CA GLN A 94 -2.98 -26.02 7.20
C GLN A 94 -2.11 -26.84 8.15
N VAL A 95 -2.15 -26.50 9.43
CA VAL A 95 -1.55 -27.31 10.50
C VAL A 95 -2.62 -28.28 10.98
N VAL A 96 -2.46 -29.58 10.71
CA VAL A 96 -3.34 -30.65 11.20
C VAL A 96 -2.63 -31.35 12.35
N LEU A 97 -3.29 -31.46 13.49
CA LEU A 97 -2.83 -32.23 14.65
C LEU A 97 -3.17 -33.71 14.46
N ALA A 98 -2.18 -34.58 14.69
CA ALA A 98 -2.30 -36.03 14.66
C ALA A 98 -2.92 -36.58 15.96
#